data_AF-A0A382B6Y1-F1
#
_entry.id   AF-A0A382B6Y1-F1
#
_cell.length_a   1.000
_cell.length_b   1.000
_cell.length_c   1.000
_cell.angle_alpha   90.00
_cell.angle_beta   90.00
_cell.angle_gamma   90.00
#
_symmetry.space_group_name_H-M   'P 1'
#
loop_
_entity.id
_entity.type
_entity.pdbx_description
1 polymer ?
#
loop_
_entity_poly.entity_id
_entity_poly.type
_entity_poly.pdbx_seq_one_letter_code
_entity_poly.pdbx_strand_id
1 'polypeptide(L)'
;MGKTEPAQVYELIAVAGKETEQDKTILKAYHEALELYRKQDWDKAQDAFKAADELEDMFPGRKTNPSRVYIPRCDHWKSNPPGDDWDGVWTLTSK
;
A
#
# COMPACT_ATOMS: atom_id res chain seq x y z
N MET A 1 -7.06 24.19 -9.89
CA MET A 1 -7.39 23.85 -8.49
C MET A 1 -7.32 22.32 -8.38
N GLY A 2 -6.32 21.78 -7.69
CA GLY A 2 -6.20 20.32 -7.51
C GLY A 2 -7.12 19.86 -6.38
N LYS A 3 -7.56 18.59 -6.40
CA LYS A 3 -8.30 18.01 -5.27
C LYS A 3 -7.37 17.97 -4.05
N THR A 4 -7.71 18.71 -3.00
CA THR A 4 -6.95 18.74 -1.73
C THR A 4 -7.42 17.68 -0.75
N GLU A 5 -8.56 17.04 -1.02
CA GLU A 5 -9.11 15.97 -0.19
C GLU A 5 -8.51 14.62 -0.59
N PRO A 6 -8.01 13.82 0.37
CA PRO A 6 -7.54 12.47 0.09
C PRO A 6 -8.71 11.61 -0.40
N ALA A 7 -8.49 10.89 -1.49
CA ALA A 7 -9.43 9.88 -1.96
C ALA A 7 -9.01 8.52 -1.42
N GLN A 8 -9.93 7.83 -0.73
CA GLN A 8 -9.72 6.45 -0.34
C GLN A 8 -9.87 5.55 -1.57
N VAL A 9 -8.87 4.70 -1.81
CA VAL A 9 -8.84 3.74 -2.90
C VAL A 9 -9.23 2.36 -2.35
N TYR A 10 -10.09 1.67 -3.07
CA TYR A 10 -10.53 0.32 -2.74
C TYR A 10 -10.16 -0.63 -3.87
N GLU A 11 -9.73 -1.84 -3.52
CA GLU A 11 -9.61 -2.96 -4.44
C GLU A 11 -10.69 -3.99 -4.13
N LEU A 12 -11.40 -4.45 -5.16
CA LEU A 12 -12.37 -5.52 -5.02
C LEU A 12 -11.64 -6.86 -4.96
N ILE A 13 -11.74 -7.55 -3.83
CA ILE A 13 -11.09 -8.85 -3.61
C ILE A 13 -12.08 -9.99 -3.88
N ALA A 14 -13.15 -10.06 -3.10
CA ALA A 14 -14.16 -11.09 -3.23
C ALA A 14 -15.54 -10.62 -2.74
N VAL A 15 -16.55 -11.45 -3.01
CA VAL A 15 -17.83 -11.35 -2.30
C VAL A 15 -17.61 -11.75 -0.85
N ALA A 16 -18.20 -11.02 0.09
CA ALA A 16 -18.07 -11.29 1.53
C ALA A 16 -18.40 -12.76 1.86
N GLY A 17 -17.48 -13.44 2.54
CA GLY A 17 -17.59 -14.85 2.90
C GLY A 17 -17.21 -15.82 1.78
N LYS A 18 -16.72 -15.32 0.64
CA LYS A 18 -16.21 -16.12 -0.49
C LYS A 18 -14.73 -15.85 -0.77
N GLU A 19 -14.02 -15.24 0.17
CA GLU A 19 -12.58 -15.07 0.12
C GLU A 19 -11.89 -16.44 0.12
N THR A 20 -10.95 -16.62 -0.80
CA THR A 20 -10.09 -17.80 -0.82
C THR A 20 -9.04 -17.72 0.30
N GLU A 21 -8.38 -18.83 0.61
CA GLU A 21 -7.25 -18.82 1.55
C GLU A 21 -6.08 -17.97 1.04
N GLN A 22 -5.91 -17.88 -0.29
CA GLN A 22 -4.95 -16.99 -0.91
C GLN A 22 -5.32 -15.52 -0.65
N ASP A 23 -6.58 -15.13 -0.86
CA ASP A 23 -7.07 -13.77 -0.56
C ASP A 23 -6.80 -13.38 0.89
N LYS A 24 -7.11 -14.27 1.84
CA LYS A 24 -6.85 -14.03 3.28
C LYS A 24 -5.37 -13.86 3.57
N THR A 25 -4.52 -14.65 2.92
CA THR A 25 -3.06 -14.59 3.08
C THR A 25 -2.51 -13.26 2.54
N ILE A 26 -2.94 -12.86 1.34
CA ILE A 26 -2.59 -11.57 0.73
C ILE A 26 -3.05 -10.42 1.63
N LEU A 27 -4.32 -10.42 2.05
CA LEU A 27 -4.90 -9.36 2.87
C LEU A 27 -4.16 -9.20 4.20
N LYS A 28 -3.78 -10.32 4.83
CA LYS A 28 -2.98 -10.29 6.06
C LYS A 28 -1.61 -9.66 5.81
N ALA A 29 -0.87 -10.13 4.81
CA ALA A 29 0.47 -9.62 4.50
C ALA A 29 0.44 -8.12 4.14
N TYR A 30 -0.51 -7.71 3.30
CA TYR A 30 -0.67 -6.31 2.92
C TYR A 30 -1.04 -5.42 4.11
N HIS A 31 -1.94 -5.85 5.00
CA HIS A 31 -2.30 -5.07 6.19
C HIS A 31 -1.14 -4.94 7.17
N GLU A 32 -0.33 -5.98 7.37
CA GLU A 32 0.88 -5.92 8.19
C GLU A 32 1.88 -4.88 7.63
N ALA A 33 2.08 -4.87 6.31
CA ALA A 33 2.92 -3.87 5.64
C ALA A 33 2.36 -2.44 5.78
N LEU A 34 1.04 -2.28 5.67
CA LEU A 34 0.37 -0.98 5.82
C LEU A 34 0.43 -0.45 7.25
N GLU A 35 0.39 -1.32 8.26
CA GLU A 35 0.60 -0.92 9.66
C GLU A 35 2.01 -0.39 9.88
N LEU A 36 3.04 -1.04 9.33
CA LEU A 36 4.43 -0.58 9.39
C LEU A 36 4.59 0.77 8.68
N TYR A 37 3.99 0.91 7.50
CA TYR A 37 3.98 2.16 6.74
C TYR A 37 3.38 3.31 7.54
N ARG A 38 2.23 3.10 8.20
CA ARG A 38 1.59 4.11 9.05
C ARG A 38 2.38 4.45 10.31
N LYS A 39 3.22 3.52 10.79
CA LYS A 39 4.17 3.75 11.89
C LYS A 39 5.47 4.44 11.44
N GLN A 40 5.58 4.78 10.16
CA GLN A 40 6.79 5.36 9.56
C GLN A 40 8.03 4.45 9.65
N ASP A 41 7.83 3.13 9.83
CA ASP A 41 8.91 2.15 9.83
C ASP A 41 9.22 1.72 8.39
N TRP A 42 9.78 2.64 7.61
CA TRP A 42 9.82 2.57 6.15
C TRP A 42 10.58 1.37 5.60
N ASP A 43 11.70 1.01 6.24
CA ASP A 43 12.51 -0.14 5.83
C ASP A 43 11.71 -1.44 6.00
N LYS A 44 11.10 -1.63 7.18
CA LYS A 44 10.26 -2.82 7.41
C LYS A 44 9.00 -2.82 6.57
N ALA A 45 8.37 -1.66 6.40
CA ALA A 45 7.20 -1.53 5.54
C ALA A 45 7.53 -1.91 4.09
N GLN A 46 8.65 -1.42 3.56
CA GLN A 46 9.08 -1.73 2.20
C GLN A 46 9.32 -3.23 2.02
N ASP A 47 10.01 -3.87 2.96
CA ASP A 47 10.29 -5.31 2.87
C ASP A 47 9.01 -6.14 3.03
N ALA A 48 8.09 -5.73 3.91
CA ALA A 48 6.78 -6.36 4.04
C ALA A 48 5.92 -6.20 2.76
N PHE A 49 5.96 -5.03 2.11
CA PHE A 49 5.29 -4.86 0.81
C PHE A 49 5.93 -5.68 -0.30
N LYS A 50 7.25 -5.85 -0.33
CA LYS A 50 7.90 -6.77 -1.29
C LYS A 50 7.44 -8.21 -1.08
N ALA A 51 7.34 -8.66 0.17
CA ALA A 51 6.83 -9.98 0.50
C ALA A 51 5.34 -10.14 0.12
N ALA A 52 4.52 -9.10 0.33
CA ALA A 52 3.12 -9.11 -0.11
C ALA A 52 2.98 -9.08 -1.64
N ASP A 53 3.86 -8.36 -2.37
CA ASP A 53 3.90 -8.34 -3.84
C ASP A 53 4.08 -9.73 -4.45
N GLU A 54 4.87 -10.59 -3.81
CA GLU A 54 5.09 -11.98 -4.25
C GLU A 54 3.82 -12.85 -4.15
N LEU A 55 2.86 -12.46 -3.30
CA LEU A 55 1.60 -13.16 -3.10
C LEU A 55 0.47 -12.61 -3.99
N GLU A 56 0.59 -11.36 -4.43
CA GLU A 56 -0.44 -10.65 -5.19
C GLU A 56 -0.45 -11.07 -6.67
N ASP A 57 -1.62 -11.46 -7.18
CA ASP A 57 -1.74 -11.92 -8.56
C ASP A 57 -1.46 -10.81 -9.58
N MET A 58 -0.67 -11.12 -10.61
CA MET A 58 -0.52 -10.26 -11.78
C MET A 58 -1.14 -10.98 -12.98
N PHE A 59 -2.14 -10.36 -13.60
CA PHE A 59 -2.83 -10.91 -14.76
C PHE A 59 -2.86 -9.91 -15.93
N PRO A 60 -3.09 -10.37 -17.17
CA PRO A 60 -3.12 -9.49 -18.35
C PRO A 60 -4.08 -8.31 -18.15
N GLY A 61 -3.55 -7.09 -18.28
CA GLY A 61 -4.31 -5.84 -18.08
C GLY A 61 -4.16 -5.23 -16.68
N ARG A 62 -3.69 -5.98 -15.67
CA ARG A 62 -3.32 -5.42 -14.36
C ARG A 62 -1.93 -4.78 -14.48
N LYS A 63 -1.88 -3.44 -14.45
CA LYS A 63 -0.63 -2.68 -14.57
C LYS A 63 0.17 -2.61 -13.27
N THR A 64 -0.51 -2.65 -12.13
CA THR A 64 0.06 -2.63 -10.78
C THR A 64 -0.87 -3.34 -9.82
N ASN A 65 -0.36 -3.64 -8.64
CA ASN A 65 -1.10 -4.10 -7.48
C ASN A 65 -0.88 -3.12 -6.30
N PRO A 66 -1.62 -3.26 -5.18
CA PRO A 66 -1.47 -2.41 -4.01
C PRO A 66 -0.06 -2.36 -3.47
N SER A 67 0.63 -3.50 -3.33
CA SER A 67 1.97 -3.54 -2.74
C SER A 67 2.98 -2.71 -3.54
N ARG A 68 2.98 -2.83 -4.87
CA ARG A 68 3.83 -2.01 -5.77
C ARG A 68 3.55 -0.52 -5.72
N VAL A 69 2.36 -0.10 -5.30
CA VAL A 69 2.03 1.32 -5.13
C VAL A 69 2.75 1.91 -3.91
N TYR A 70 2.94 1.13 -2.85
CA TYR A 70 3.52 1.61 -1.58
C TYR A 70 5.04 1.47 -1.48
N ILE A 71 5.65 0.49 -2.16
CA ILE A 71 7.12 0.33 -2.21
C ILE A 71 7.85 1.65 -2.55
N PRO A 72 7.54 2.37 -3.65
CA PRO A 72 8.21 3.62 -3.97
C PRO A 72 7.84 4.77 -3.01
N ARG A 73 6.70 4.70 -2.32
CA ARG A 73 6.34 5.69 -1.30
C ARG A 73 7.20 5.55 -0.05
N CYS A 74 7.56 4.31 0.33
CA CYS A 74 8.48 4.07 1.42
C CYS A 74 9.84 4.74 1.13
N ASP A 75 10.38 4.57 -0.08
CA ASP A 75 11.62 5.25 -0.50
C ASP A 75 11.48 6.77 -0.45
N HIS A 76 10.35 7.30 -0.94
CA HIS A 76 10.09 8.74 -0.89
C HIS A 76 10.10 9.29 0.54
N TRP A 77 9.41 8.64 1.47
CA TRP A 77 9.33 9.08 2.87
C TRP A 77 10.62 8.85 3.65
N LYS A 78 11.45 7.87 3.27
CA LYS A 78 12.82 7.77 3.81
C LYS A 78 13.66 9.00 3.48
N SER A 79 13.54 9.51 2.25
CA SER A 79 14.26 10.72 1.83
C SER A 79 13.59 12.02 2.27
N ASN A 80 12.27 12.01 2.49
CA ASN A 80 11.46 13.20 2.76
C ASN A 80 10.48 12.97 3.93
N PRO A 81 10.93 12.65 5.15
CA PRO A 81 10.06 12.19 6.23
C PRO A 81 8.89 13.15 6.46
N PRO A 82 7.64 12.64 6.59
CA PRO A 82 6.45 13.49 6.64
C PRO A 82 6.23 14.17 8.00
N GLY A 83 7.03 13.81 9.03
CA GLY A 83 6.95 14.35 10.38
C GLY A 83 5.96 13.60 11.28
N ASP A 84 5.93 13.96 12.56
CA ASP A 84 5.17 13.23 13.59
C ASP A 84 3.65 13.40 13.45
N ASP A 85 3.19 14.50 12.87
CA ASP A 85 1.77 14.82 12.66
C ASP A 85 1.19 14.23 11.37
N TRP A 86 1.92 13.31 10.71
CA TRP A 86 1.49 12.73 9.46
C TRP A 86 0.25 11.83 9.63
N ASP A 87 -0.78 12.12 8.83
CA ASP A 87 -2.08 11.45 8.84
C ASP A 87 -2.14 10.16 7.99
N GLY A 88 -0.99 9.72 7.46
CA GLY A 88 -0.89 8.55 6.59
C GLY A 88 -1.26 8.82 5.13
N VAL A 89 -1.58 10.07 4.76
CA VAL A 89 -1.98 10.42 3.39
C VAL A 89 -0.75 10.54 2.49
N TRP A 90 -0.87 9.95 1.31
CA TRP A 90 0.06 10.20 0.20
C TRP A 90 -0.36 11.48 -0.55
N THR A 91 0.46 12.51 -0.45
CA THR A 91 0.27 13.75 -1.22
C THR A 91 1.12 13.69 -2.49
N LEU A 92 0.50 13.88 -3.66
CA LEU A 92 1.22 13.97 -4.93
C LEU A 92 2.17 15.17 -4.88
N THR A 93 3.48 14.89 -4.86
CA THR A 93 4.53 15.91 -4.71
C THR A 93 4.95 16.58 -6.03
N SER A 94 4.33 16.27 -7.17
CA SER A 94 4.52 17.03 -8.41
C SER A 94 3.29 17.01 -9.31
N LYS A 95 3.09 18.12 -10.03
CA LYS A 95 2.29 18.20 -11.26
C LYS A 95 3.14 17.81 -12.47
#